data_AF-A0A853M733-F1
#
_entry.id   AF-A0A853M733-F1
#
_cell.length_a   1.000
_cell.length_b   1.000
_cell.length_c   1.000
_cell.angle_alpha   90.00
_cell.angle_beta   90.00
_cell.angle_gamma   90.00
#
_symmetry.space_group_name_H-M   'P 1'
#
loop_
_entity.id
_entity.type
_entity.pdbx_description
1 polymer ?
#
loop_
_entity_poly.entity_id
_entity_poly.type
_entity_poly.pdbx_seq_one_letter_code
_entity_poly.pdbx_strand_id
1 'polypeptide(L)'
;MLPQSYQKIFRKHLSEQQYLTLEILLLLIQAHRQVKLSKLASLFPQPIKYESRKRNLQRFLGINKLCIKLLWFLLIKYWIRQSLTPQQLNREQRRFFHKKQYQKYGYWMVALDRTQWKGQNIFMVTLVWGTHALPLYWETLNHVGNRDLA
;
A
#
# COMPACT_ATOMS: atom_id res chain seq x y z
N MET A 1 6.22 -7.18 -14.17
CA MET A 1 7.11 -7.70 -13.10
C MET A 1 7.40 -6.60 -12.09
N LEU A 2 7.63 -6.97 -10.82
CA LEU A 2 7.95 -5.99 -9.77
C LEU A 2 9.37 -5.43 -9.94
N PRO A 3 9.62 -4.14 -9.63
CA PRO A 3 10.97 -3.56 -9.63
C PRO A 3 11.94 -4.34 -8.73
N GLN A 4 13.22 -4.46 -9.14
CA GLN A 4 14.25 -5.21 -8.39
C GLN A 4 14.39 -4.73 -6.93
N SER A 5 14.24 -3.43 -6.68
CA SER A 5 14.27 -2.88 -5.33
C SER A 5 13.16 -3.45 -4.44
N TYR A 6 11.97 -3.67 -4.99
CA TYR A 6 10.83 -4.22 -4.24
C TYR A 6 11.03 -5.71 -4.01
N GLN A 7 11.55 -6.44 -5.01
CA GLN A 7 11.87 -7.85 -4.87
C GLN A 7 12.88 -8.09 -3.73
N LYS A 8 13.94 -7.27 -3.65
CA LYS A 8 14.93 -7.33 -2.57
C LYS A 8 14.33 -7.09 -1.19
N ILE A 9 13.41 -6.12 -1.08
CA ILE A 9 12.70 -5.84 0.16
C ILE A 9 11.80 -7.02 0.54
N PHE A 10 10.98 -7.52 -0.38
CA PHE A 10 10.03 -8.59 -0.10
C PHE A 10 10.70 -9.91 0.26
N ARG A 11 11.74 -10.32 -0.47
CA ARG A 11 12.50 -11.55 -0.19
C ARG A 11 13.24 -11.53 1.15
N LYS A 12 13.53 -10.35 1.72
CA LYS A 12 14.11 -10.24 3.06
C LYS A 12 13.12 -10.60 4.17
N HIS A 13 11.82 -10.40 3.93
CA HIS A 13 10.78 -10.54 4.96
C HIS A 13 9.85 -11.74 4.74
N LEU A 14 9.67 -12.18 3.49
CA LEU A 14 8.80 -13.27 3.09
C LEU A 14 9.64 -14.51 2.73
N SER A 15 9.10 -15.70 3.00
CA SER A 15 9.67 -16.92 2.40
C SER A 15 9.46 -16.93 0.89
N GLU A 16 10.22 -17.73 0.14
CA GLU A 16 10.08 -17.81 -1.32
C GLU A 16 8.64 -18.17 -1.75
N GLN A 17 7.98 -19.11 -1.05
CA GLN A 17 6.58 -19.44 -1.32
C GLN A 17 5.63 -18.25 -1.06
N GLN A 18 5.86 -17.49 0.02
CA GLN A 18 5.06 -16.31 0.35
C GLN A 18 5.28 -15.19 -0.66
N TYR A 19 6.52 -15.00 -1.11
CA TYR A 19 6.88 -14.03 -2.14
C TYR A 19 6.20 -14.36 -3.48
N LEU A 20 6.25 -15.61 -3.94
CA LEU A 20 5.56 -16.02 -5.17
C LEU A 20 4.05 -15.85 -5.07
N THR A 21 3.47 -16.18 -3.91
CA THR A 21 2.04 -15.97 -3.65
C THR A 21 1.67 -14.48 -3.74
N LEU A 22 2.49 -13.60 -3.13
CA LEU A 22 2.32 -12.15 -3.20
C LEU A 22 2.42 -11.65 -4.64
N GLU A 23 3.42 -12.10 -5.40
CA GLU A 23 3.68 -11.68 -6.77
C GLU A 23 2.51 -12.04 -7.69
N ILE A 24 2.04 -13.28 -7.63
CA ILE A 24 0.88 -13.74 -8.40
C ILE A 24 -0.37 -12.93 -8.01
N LEU A 25 -0.58 -12.72 -6.71
CA LEU A 25 -1.75 -11.97 -6.23
C LEU A 25 -1.73 -10.51 -6.70
N LEU A 26 -0.56 -9.85 -6.69
CA LEU A 26 -0.40 -8.49 -7.22
C LEU A 26 -0.67 -8.44 -8.73
N LEU A 27 -0.18 -9.42 -9.50
CA LEU A 27 -0.46 -9.52 -10.93
C LEU A 27 -1.96 -9.70 -11.21
N LEU A 28 -2.64 -10.56 -10.44
CA LEU A 28 -4.09 -10.77 -10.57
C LEU A 28 -4.89 -9.50 -10.27
N ILE A 29 -4.51 -8.75 -9.22
CA ILE A 29 -5.15 -7.48 -8.89
C ILE A 29 -4.92 -6.44 -9.99
N GLN A 30 -3.71 -6.37 -10.54
CA GLN A 30 -3.38 -5.45 -11.64
C GLN A 30 -4.15 -5.78 -12.92
N ALA A 31 -4.25 -7.06 -13.27
CA ALA A 31 -4.93 -7.53 -14.48
C ALA A 31 -6.46 -7.38 -14.40
N HIS A 32 -7.07 -7.75 -13.27
CA HIS A 32 -8.53 -7.80 -13.15
C HIS A 32 -9.15 -6.61 -12.41
N ARG A 33 -8.33 -5.70 -11.85
CA ARG A 33 -8.76 -4.50 -11.10
C ARG A 33 -9.80 -4.80 -10.01
N GLN A 34 -9.77 -6.01 -9.45
CA GLN A 34 -10.73 -6.47 -8.46
C GLN A 34 -10.03 -7.13 -7.28
N VAL A 35 -10.41 -6.70 -6.07
CA VAL A 35 -9.86 -7.18 -4.80
C VAL A 35 -10.75 -8.20 -4.09
N LYS A 36 -11.89 -8.58 -4.69
CA LYS A 36 -12.81 -9.58 -4.11
C LYS A 36 -12.08 -10.91 -3.99
N LEU A 37 -11.93 -11.39 -2.76
CA LEU A 37 -11.24 -12.64 -2.45
C LEU A 37 -11.80 -13.84 -3.21
N SER A 38 -13.12 -13.93 -3.41
CA SER A 38 -13.75 -14.98 -4.20
C SER A 38 -13.27 -14.97 -5.65
N LYS A 39 -13.19 -13.78 -6.27
CA LYS A 39 -12.69 -13.63 -7.63
C LYS A 39 -11.20 -13.96 -7.71
N LEU A 40 -10.40 -13.47 -6.77
CA LEU A 40 -8.97 -13.80 -6.69
C LEU A 40 -8.75 -15.31 -6.53
N ALA A 41 -9.50 -15.98 -5.65
CA ALA A 41 -9.41 -17.43 -5.44
C ALA A 41 -9.86 -18.27 -6.65
N SER A 42 -10.79 -17.73 -7.46
CA SER A 42 -11.21 -18.39 -8.71
C SER A 42 -10.14 -18.32 -9.80
N LEU A 43 -9.35 -17.24 -9.81
CA LEU A 43 -8.30 -16.98 -10.80
C LEU A 43 -6.91 -17.46 -10.37
N PHE A 44 -6.76 -17.83 -9.10
CA PHE A 44 -5.46 -18.21 -8.55
C PHE A 44 -4.95 -19.51 -9.19
N PRO A 45 -3.74 -19.53 -9.78
CA PRO A 45 -3.21 -20.64 -10.57
C PRO A 45 -2.67 -21.77 -9.69
N GLN A 46 -3.52 -22.32 -8.82
CA GLN A 46 -3.22 -23.52 -8.03
C GLN A 46 -4.22 -24.63 -8.40
N PRO A 47 -3.75 -25.85 -8.76
CA PRO A 47 -4.61 -26.97 -9.13
C PRO A 47 -5.21 -27.65 -7.90
N ILE A 48 -5.96 -26.91 -7.09
CA ILE A 48 -6.57 -27.36 -5.83
C ILE A 48 -8.06 -26.95 -5.82
N LYS A 49 -8.88 -27.59 -4.99
CA LYS A 49 -10.28 -27.18 -4.78
C LYS A 49 -10.39 -25.68 -4.46
N TYR A 50 -11.38 -25.02 -5.03
CA TYR A 50 -11.63 -23.58 -4.85
C TYR A 50 -11.70 -23.17 -3.36
N GLU A 51 -12.42 -23.92 -2.53
CA GLU A 51 -12.53 -23.62 -1.10
C GLU A 51 -11.18 -23.67 -0.38
N SER A 52 -10.29 -24.57 -0.78
CA SER A 52 -8.95 -24.65 -0.23
C SER A 52 -8.09 -23.47 -0.72
N ARG A 53 -8.16 -23.09 -2.00
CA ARG A 53 -7.50 -21.87 -2.50
C ARG A 53 -7.95 -20.62 -1.73
N LYS A 54 -9.26 -20.46 -1.54
CA LYS A 54 -9.84 -19.34 -0.78
C LYS A 54 -9.30 -19.31 0.66
N ARG A 55 -9.31 -20.44 1.37
CA ARG A 55 -8.76 -20.54 2.74
C ARG A 55 -7.26 -20.25 2.77
N ASN A 56 -6.50 -20.72 1.80
CA ASN A 56 -5.06 -20.46 1.71
C ASN A 56 -4.78 -18.97 1.52
N LEU A 57 -5.52 -18.30 0.62
CA LEU A 57 -5.41 -16.85 0.44
C LEU A 57 -5.83 -16.08 1.69
N GLN A 58 -6.89 -16.50 2.38
CA GLN A 58 -7.31 -15.89 3.67
C GLN A 58 -6.19 -15.98 4.70
N ARG A 59 -5.64 -17.18 4.90
CA ARG A 59 -4.53 -17.40 5.83
C ARG A 59 -3.31 -16.58 5.45
N PHE A 60 -2.96 -16.54 4.16
CA PHE A 60 -1.84 -15.76 3.65
C PHE A 60 -1.99 -14.26 3.95
N LEU A 61 -3.16 -13.68 3.66
CA LEU A 61 -3.45 -12.26 3.92
C LEU A 61 -3.47 -11.91 5.42
N GLY A 62 -3.72 -12.89 6.28
CA GLY A 62 -3.67 -12.73 7.74
C GLY A 62 -2.29 -12.90 8.37
N ILE A 63 -1.22 -13.13 7.59
CA ILE A 63 0.13 -13.32 8.14
C ILE A 63 0.67 -12.00 8.71
N ASN A 64 1.16 -12.02 9.95
CA ASN A 64 1.78 -10.86 10.62
C ASN A 64 2.95 -10.22 9.84
N LYS A 65 3.62 -10.98 8.97
CA LYS A 65 4.71 -10.48 8.09
C LYS A 65 4.22 -9.50 7.02
N LEU A 66 2.95 -9.58 6.60
CA LEU A 66 2.34 -8.63 5.67
C LEU A 66 1.88 -7.33 6.37
N CYS A 67 2.15 -7.19 7.67
CA CYS A 67 1.79 -6.01 8.43
C CYS A 67 2.37 -4.73 7.80
N ILE A 68 1.55 -3.67 7.82
CA ILE A 68 1.87 -2.30 7.39
C ILE A 68 3.22 -1.84 7.93
N LYS A 69 3.48 -2.09 9.22
CA LYS A 69 4.70 -1.64 9.89
C LYS A 69 5.97 -2.27 9.34
N LEU A 70 5.91 -3.52 8.88
CA LEU A 70 7.09 -4.27 8.45
C LEU A 70 7.35 -4.14 6.96
N LEU A 71 6.34 -4.35 6.14
CA LEU A 71 6.52 -4.47 4.70
C LEU A 71 6.28 -3.13 3.99
N TRP A 72 5.22 -2.41 4.38
CA TRP A 72 4.82 -1.17 3.72
C TRP A 72 5.70 0.02 4.12
N PHE A 73 6.10 0.13 5.38
CA PHE A 73 7.01 1.20 5.81
C PHE A 73 8.40 1.10 5.15
N LEU A 74 8.89 -0.11 4.82
CA LEU A 74 10.16 -0.24 4.09
C LEU A 74 10.06 0.27 2.66
N LEU A 75 8.93 0.02 1.98
CA LEU A 75 8.66 0.58 0.66
C LEU A 75 8.52 2.10 0.71
N ILE A 76 7.75 2.62 1.67
CA ILE A 76 7.56 4.07 1.86
C ILE A 76 8.90 4.73 2.18
N LYS A 77 9.70 4.16 3.08
CA LYS A 77 11.05 4.63 3.38
C LYS A 77 11.95 4.62 2.13
N TYR A 78 11.84 3.58 1.31
CA TYR A 78 12.55 3.52 0.04
C TYR A 78 12.10 4.64 -0.92
N TRP A 79 10.80 4.89 -1.07
CA TRP A 79 10.26 5.97 -1.90
C TRP A 79 10.67 7.36 -1.41
N ILE A 80 10.58 7.60 -0.10
CA ILE A 80 11.01 8.85 0.53
C ILE A 80 12.49 9.07 0.25
N ARG A 81 13.35 8.06 0.48
CA ARG A 81 14.78 8.16 0.17
C ARG A 81 15.02 8.43 -1.31
N GLN A 82 14.35 7.72 -2.20
CA GLN A 82 14.49 7.94 -3.64
C GLN A 82 14.07 9.36 -4.04
N SER A 83 13.03 9.91 -3.42
CA SER A 83 12.58 11.29 -3.66
C SER A 83 13.53 12.35 -3.09
N LEU A 84 14.26 12.04 -2.03
CA LEU A 84 15.16 12.96 -1.32
C LEU A 84 16.62 12.84 -1.75
N THR A 85 17.02 11.78 -2.48
CA THR A 85 18.42 11.55 -2.85
C THR A 85 18.77 12.32 -4.13
N PRO A 86 19.55 13.43 -4.07
CA PRO A 86 19.86 14.27 -5.24
C PRO A 86 21.03 13.72 -6.07
N GLN A 87 21.63 12.61 -5.64
CA GLN A 87 22.94 12.16 -6.10
C GLN A 87 22.94 11.62 -7.54
N GLN A 88 21.79 11.20 -8.08
CA GLN A 88 21.64 10.77 -9.48
C GLN A 88 21.02 11.84 -10.40
N LEU A 89 20.70 13.03 -9.89
CA LEU A 89 20.07 14.08 -10.67
C LEU A 89 21.13 14.99 -11.32
N ASN A 90 20.99 15.20 -12.63
CA ASN A 90 21.81 16.17 -13.39
C ASN A 90 21.70 17.58 -12.77
N ARG A 91 22.70 18.45 -12.97
CA ARG A 91 22.73 19.81 -12.39
C ARG A 91 21.43 20.59 -12.61
N GLU A 92 20.81 20.44 -13.78
CA GLU A 92 19.53 21.08 -14.12
C GLU A 92 18.35 20.49 -13.33
N GLN A 93 18.32 19.18 -13.15
CA GLN A 93 17.30 18.50 -12.35
C GLN A 93 17.42 18.89 -10.86
N ARG A 94 18.65 19.06 -10.33
CA ARG A 94 18.84 19.59 -8.97
C ARG A 94 18.24 20.99 -8.81
N ARG A 95 18.48 21.89 -9.78
CA ARG A 95 17.87 23.22 -9.79
C ARG A 95 16.34 23.15 -9.89
N PHE A 96 15.80 22.23 -10.70
CA PHE A 96 14.36 21.99 -10.81
C PHE A 96 13.74 21.50 -9.50
N PHE A 97 14.33 20.52 -8.82
CA PHE A 97 13.85 20.02 -7.53
C PHE A 97 13.97 21.06 -6.41
N HIS A 98 15.06 21.84 -6.37
CA HIS A 98 15.22 22.93 -5.41
C HIS A 98 14.19 24.05 -5.61
N LYS A 99 13.78 24.30 -6.87
CA LYS A 99 12.71 25.24 -7.23
C LYS A 99 11.32 24.67 -6.94
N LYS A 100 11.14 23.34 -7.03
CA LYS A 100 9.89 22.63 -6.72
C LYS A 100 9.65 22.36 -5.23
N GLN A 101 10.70 22.32 -4.41
CA GLN A 101 10.58 22.16 -2.95
C GLN A 101 9.69 23.24 -2.33
N TYR A 102 9.62 24.42 -2.96
CA TYR A 102 8.78 25.55 -2.57
C TYR A 102 7.48 25.69 -3.40
N GLN A 103 7.17 24.74 -4.29
CA GLN A 103 5.90 24.70 -5.02
C GLN A 103 4.89 23.79 -4.28
N LYS A 104 3.60 24.02 -4.54
CA LYS A 104 2.37 23.41 -3.96
C LYS A 104 2.37 21.87 -3.77
N TYR A 105 3.37 21.16 -4.30
CA TYR A 105 3.48 19.71 -4.39
C TYR A 105 4.86 19.15 -4.01
N GLY A 106 5.78 19.98 -3.49
CA GLY A 106 7.17 19.63 -3.22
C GLY A 106 7.44 18.90 -1.90
N TYR A 107 6.41 18.72 -1.08
CA TYR A 107 6.53 18.17 0.28
C TYR A 107 5.62 16.97 0.47
N TRP A 108 6.06 16.05 1.32
CA TRP A 108 5.28 14.90 1.77
C TRP A 108 4.47 15.33 3.00
N MET A 109 3.15 15.21 2.94
CA MET A 109 2.24 15.51 4.05
C MET A 109 1.65 14.23 4.62
N VAL A 110 1.46 14.20 5.93
CA VAL A 110 0.59 13.20 6.57
C VAL A 110 -0.74 13.88 6.86
N ALA A 111 -1.78 13.46 6.14
CA ALA A 111 -3.15 13.88 6.38
C ALA A 111 -3.81 12.91 7.36
N LEU A 112 -4.46 13.45 8.39
CA LEU A 112 -5.30 12.72 9.31
C LEU A 112 -6.74 13.15 9.04
N ASP A 113 -7.62 12.19 8.83
CA ASP A 113 -9.02 12.46 8.51
C ASP A 113 -9.97 11.52 9.27
N ARG A 114 -11.17 12.01 9.56
CA ARG A 114 -12.29 11.21 10.05
C ARG A 114 -13.41 11.29 9.03
N THR A 115 -13.73 10.16 8.43
CA THR A 115 -14.79 10.06 7.42
C THR A 115 -15.84 9.04 7.83
N GLN A 116 -17.07 9.21 7.38
CA GLN A 116 -18.11 8.20 7.54
C GLN A 116 -18.25 7.41 6.24
N TRP A 117 -18.11 6.09 6.31
CA TRP A 117 -18.25 5.19 5.17
C TRP A 117 -19.27 4.10 5.48
N LYS A 118 -20.35 4.05 4.70
CA LYS A 118 -21.45 3.07 4.86
C LYS A 118 -21.97 2.97 6.30
N GLY A 119 -22.10 4.11 6.98
CA GLY A 119 -22.59 4.19 8.36
C GLY A 119 -21.55 3.89 9.44
N GLN A 120 -20.31 3.54 9.07
CA GLN A 120 -19.21 3.34 10.01
C GLN A 120 -18.27 4.55 9.99
N ASN A 121 -17.86 5.02 11.17
CA ASN A 121 -16.85 6.07 11.25
C ASN A 121 -15.47 5.44 11.07
N ILE A 122 -14.69 6.02 10.19
CA ILE A 122 -13.35 5.56 9.86
C ILE A 122 -12.38 6.70 10.18
N PHE A 123 -11.41 6.39 11.03
CA PHE A 123 -10.20 7.20 11.16
C PHE A 123 -9.21 6.77 10.10
N MET A 124 -8.61 7.72 9.39
CA MET A 124 -7.72 7.45 8.27
C MET A 124 -6.46 8.31 8.37
N VAL A 125 -5.31 7.68 8.16
CA VAL A 125 -4.01 8.34 8.01
C VAL A 125 -3.53 8.13 6.58
N THR A 126 -3.28 9.21 5.87
CA THR A 126 -2.93 9.18 4.45
C THR A 126 -1.65 9.97 4.21
N LEU A 127 -0.71 9.38 3.48
CA LEU A 127 0.48 10.06 3.00
C LEU A 127 0.18 10.72 1.66
N VAL A 128 0.29 12.04 1.58
CA VAL A 128 -0.01 12.83 0.39
C VAL A 128 1.28 13.43 -0.16
N TRP A 129 1.53 13.25 -1.46
CA TRP A 129 2.64 13.89 -2.17
C TRP A 129 2.23 14.16 -3.62
N GLY A 130 2.46 15.39 -4.09
CA GLY A 130 1.97 15.81 -5.40
C GLY A 130 0.47 15.58 -5.57
N THR A 131 0.09 14.82 -6.58
CA THR A 131 -1.30 14.42 -6.87
C THR A 131 -1.66 13.03 -6.31
N HIS A 132 -0.79 12.44 -5.49
CA HIS A 132 -0.95 11.08 -4.99
C HIS A 132 -1.30 11.10 -3.51
N ALA A 133 -2.19 10.19 -3.12
CA ALA A 133 -2.60 9.96 -1.75
C ALA A 133 -2.55 8.45 -1.48
N LEU A 134 -1.71 8.03 -0.54
CA LEU A 134 -1.56 6.63 -0.13
C LEU A 134 -2.14 6.43 1.26
N PRO A 135 -3.20 5.61 1.42
CA PRO A 135 -3.69 5.24 2.73
C PRO A 135 -2.62 4.46 3.49
N LEU A 136 -2.14 5.01 4.59
CA LEU A 136 -1.16 4.36 5.47
C LEU A 136 -1.84 3.52 6.55
N TYR A 137 -2.93 4.03 7.09
CA TYR A 137 -3.66 3.40 8.17
C TYR A 137 -5.14 3.77 8.09
N TRP A 138 -6.00 2.83 8.44
CA TRP A 138 -7.40 3.13 8.71
C TRP A 138 -7.93 2.23 9.80
N GLU A 139 -8.87 2.74 10.58
CA GLU A 139 -9.50 2.02 11.67
C GLU A 139 -10.97 2.41 11.76
N THR A 140 -11.82 1.42 11.96
CA THR A 140 -13.24 1.64 12.26
C THR A 140 -13.38 2.09 13.71
N LEU A 141 -13.93 3.28 13.92
CA LEU A 141 -14.19 3.81 15.24
C LEU A 141 -15.52 3.27 15.76
N ASN A 142 -15.50 2.74 16.99
CA ASN A 142 -16.67 2.13 17.64
C ASN A 142 -17.75 3.16 18.05
N HIS A 143 -17.40 4.46 18.06
CA HIS A 143 -18.34 5.51 18.42
C HIS A 143 -19.11 6.00 17.19
N VAL A 144 -20.44 6.11 17.34
CA VAL A 144 -21.25 6.96 16.47
C VAL A 144 -20.72 8.38 16.65
N GLY A 145 -20.29 9.02 15.57
CA GLY A 145 -19.71 10.35 15.58
C GLY A 145 -20.62 11.32 16.33
N ASN A 146 -20.01 12.37 16.90
CA ASN A 146 -20.75 13.39 17.64
C ASN A 146 -21.92 13.85 16.76
N ARG A 147 -23.16 13.65 17.21
CA ARG A 147 -24.32 14.27 16.55
C ARG A 147 -24.09 15.77 16.69
N ASP A 148 -24.00 16.48 15.57
CA ASP A 148 -24.06 17.94 15.62
C ASP A 148 -25.37 18.31 16.32
N LEU A 149 -25.22 18.99 17.46
CA LEU A 149 -26.22 19.73 18.24
C LEU A 149 -27.67 19.59 17.75
N ALA A 150 -28.45 18.79 18.47
CA ALA A 150 -29.91 18.87 18.51
C ALA A 150 -30.36 18.77 19.98
#